data_AF-A0A969ZRM6-F1
#
_entry.id   AF-A0A969ZRM6-F1
#
_cell.length_a   1.000
_cell.length_b   1.000
_cell.length_c   1.000
_cell.angle_alpha   90.00
_cell.angle_beta   90.00
_cell.angle_gamma   90.00
#
_symmetry.space_group_name_H-M   'P 1'
#
loop_
_entity.id
_entity.type
_entity.pdbx_description
1 polymer ?
#
loop_
_entity_poly.entity_id
_entity_poly.type
_entity_poly.pdbx_seq_one_letter_code
_entity_poly.pdbx_strand_id
1 'polypeptide(L)'
;MKWFTSSEENMKFAMVSGYLPSNKEVYSSEEFKQAVDSMDENDPIQFNLKKVYEIVPDQIFTSSAYSTSPFEGSYDIRRILETSLVEITDQIVKDANDIKGKEGNENLIEKLSMDKYFETWIANIKMELDKKNIPYEER
;
A
#
# COMPACT_ATOMS: atom_id res chain seq x y z
N MET A 1 15.32 -12.08 -6.76
CA MET A 1 14.52 -10.89 -7.13
C MET A 1 15.30 -9.83 -7.92
N LYS A 2 16.58 -9.50 -7.62
CA LYS A 2 17.33 -8.47 -8.36
C LYS A 2 17.43 -8.66 -9.89
N TRP A 3 17.42 -9.92 -10.36
CA TRP A 3 17.45 -10.25 -11.79
C TRP A 3 16.21 -9.74 -12.54
N PHE A 4 15.03 -9.71 -11.91
CA PHE A 4 13.79 -9.26 -12.56
C PHE A 4 13.64 -7.74 -12.62
N THR A 5 14.50 -7.01 -11.89
CA THR A 5 14.46 -5.56 -11.75
C THR A 5 15.59 -4.86 -12.50
N SER A 6 16.53 -5.59 -13.13
CA SER A 6 17.47 -4.97 -14.06
C SER A 6 16.73 -4.60 -15.35
N SER A 7 17.03 -3.45 -15.93
CA SER A 7 16.31 -2.94 -17.10
C SER A 7 16.36 -3.89 -18.29
N GLU A 8 17.52 -4.51 -18.54
CA GLU A 8 17.71 -5.45 -19.66
C GLU A 8 16.84 -6.72 -19.53
N GLU A 9 16.87 -7.38 -18.37
CA GLU A 9 16.13 -8.63 -18.17
C GLU A 9 14.63 -8.38 -18.04
N ASN A 10 14.24 -7.25 -17.44
CA ASN A 10 12.84 -6.81 -17.38
C ASN A 10 12.28 -6.55 -18.78
N MET A 11 13.07 -5.92 -19.66
CA MET A 11 12.70 -5.69 -21.06
C MET A 11 12.55 -7.00 -21.83
N LYS A 12 13.54 -7.91 -21.77
CA LYS A 12 13.46 -9.20 -22.47
C LYS A 12 12.26 -10.02 -22.02
N PHE A 13 12.03 -10.09 -20.71
CA PHE A 13 10.87 -10.81 -20.17
C PHE A 13 9.55 -10.19 -20.66
N ALA A 14 9.42 -8.86 -20.58
CA ALA A 14 8.25 -8.13 -21.06
C ALA A 14 7.94 -8.43 -22.53
N MET A 15 8.95 -8.33 -23.41
CA MET A 15 8.80 -8.56 -24.85
C MET A 15 8.34 -9.97 -25.20
N VAL A 16 8.84 -10.99 -24.48
CA VAL A 16 8.49 -12.40 -24.75
C VAL A 16 7.12 -12.76 -24.16
N SER A 17 6.79 -12.23 -22.99
CA SER A 17 5.58 -12.62 -22.24
C SER A 17 4.37 -11.73 -22.53
N GLY A 18 4.56 -10.59 -23.20
CA GLY A 18 3.53 -9.56 -23.39
C GLY A 18 3.21 -8.77 -22.12
N TYR A 19 4.05 -8.86 -21.08
CA TYR A 19 3.92 -8.05 -19.87
C TYR A 19 4.51 -6.66 -20.05
N LEU A 20 4.00 -5.71 -19.27
CA LEU A 20 4.57 -4.37 -19.20
C LEU A 20 5.86 -4.37 -18.37
N PRO A 21 6.95 -3.72 -18.84
CA PRO A 21 8.13 -3.48 -18.01
C PRO A 21 7.74 -2.78 -16.69
N SER A 22 8.21 -3.33 -15.57
CA SER A 22 7.96 -2.74 -14.24
C SER A 22 8.94 -1.63 -13.89
N ASN A 23 10.09 -1.56 -14.58
CA ASN A 23 11.02 -0.46 -14.45
C ASN A 23 10.70 0.65 -15.46
N LYS A 24 10.36 1.84 -14.97
CA LYS A 24 10.02 3.02 -15.79
C LYS A 24 11.14 3.44 -16.76
N GLU A 25 12.40 3.18 -16.42
CA GLU A 25 13.56 3.57 -17.23
C GLU A 25 13.64 2.78 -18.54
N VAL A 26 13.06 1.58 -18.57
CA VAL A 26 13.00 0.74 -19.78
C VAL A 26 12.24 1.45 -20.90
N TYR A 27 11.11 2.09 -20.60
CA TYR A 27 10.29 2.76 -21.61
C TYR A 27 10.99 3.94 -22.29
N SER A 28 11.96 4.55 -21.63
CA SER A 28 12.78 5.63 -22.19
C SER A 28 14.03 5.14 -22.93
N SER A 29 14.38 3.85 -22.80
CA SER A 29 15.60 3.29 -23.38
C SER A 29 15.49 3.16 -24.89
N GLU A 30 16.63 3.29 -25.57
CA GLU A 30 16.71 3.17 -27.03
C GLU A 30 16.46 1.73 -27.47
N GLU A 31 16.94 0.76 -26.68
CA GLU A 31 16.76 -0.66 -26.92
C GLU A 31 15.27 -1.07 -26.87
N PHE A 32 14.49 -0.49 -25.96
CA PHE A 32 13.06 -0.75 -25.87
C PHE A 32 12.34 -0.21 -27.12
N LYS A 33 12.63 1.02 -27.52
CA LYS A 33 12.03 1.62 -28.73
C LYS A 33 12.34 0.79 -29.97
N GLN A 34 13.60 0.40 -30.14
CA GLN A 34 14.01 -0.46 -31.25
C GLN A 34 13.33 -1.82 -31.22
N ALA A 35 13.15 -2.42 -30.04
CA ALA A 35 12.45 -3.70 -29.90
C ALA A 35 10.94 -3.60 -30.20
N VAL A 36 10.31 -2.46 -29.91
CA VAL A 36 8.90 -2.19 -30.27
C VAL A 36 8.74 -1.93 -31.77
N ASP A 37 9.62 -1.10 -32.36
CA ASP A 37 9.68 -0.86 -33.81
C ASP A 37 10.01 -2.14 -34.59
N SER A 38 10.76 -3.01 -33.91
CA SER A 38 11.04 -4.44 -34.08
C SER A 38 9.92 -5.37 -34.56
N MET A 39 8.71 -5.11 -34.08
CA MET A 39 7.63 -6.09 -34.05
C MET A 39 6.96 -6.25 -35.41
N ASP A 40 6.61 -7.50 -35.76
CA ASP A 40 5.95 -7.79 -37.03
C ASP A 40 4.50 -7.29 -37.01
N GLU A 41 4.21 -6.30 -37.83
CA GLU A 41 2.87 -5.71 -37.95
C GLU A 41 1.87 -6.64 -38.66
N ASN A 42 2.35 -7.68 -39.35
CA ASN A 42 1.50 -8.67 -40.00
C ASN A 42 1.09 -9.81 -39.06
N ASP A 43 1.80 -9.97 -37.94
CA ASP A 43 1.40 -10.86 -36.86
C ASP A 43 0.41 -10.11 -35.95
N PRO A 44 -0.86 -10.54 -35.85
CA PRO A 44 -1.87 -9.83 -35.07
C PRO A 44 -1.52 -9.71 -33.58
N ILE A 45 -0.79 -10.66 -33.01
CA ILE A 45 -0.38 -10.66 -31.60
C ILE A 45 0.68 -9.57 -31.40
N GLN A 46 1.71 -9.56 -32.25
CA GLN A 46 2.80 -8.59 -32.16
C GLN A 46 2.31 -7.17 -32.48
N PHE A 47 1.42 -7.01 -33.47
CA PHE A 47 0.78 -5.74 -33.77
C PHE A 47 0.02 -5.17 -32.57
N ASN A 48 -0.81 -5.99 -31.91
CA ASN A 48 -1.55 -5.56 -30.72
C ASN A 48 -0.60 -5.20 -29.57
N LEU A 49 0.44 -5.99 -29.37
CA LEU A 49 1.42 -5.75 -28.32
C LEU A 49 2.20 -4.45 -28.55
N LYS A 50 2.62 -4.17 -29.79
CA LYS A 50 3.21 -2.90 -30.21
C LYS A 50 2.31 -1.73 -29.85
N LYS A 51 1.01 -1.80 -30.21
CA LYS A 51 0.03 -0.75 -29.89
C LYS A 51 -0.11 -0.51 -28.39
N VAL A 52 -0.08 -1.57 -27.58
CA VAL A 52 -0.08 -1.45 -26.12
C VAL A 52 1.18 -0.72 -25.64
N TYR A 53 2.37 -1.11 -26.11
CA TYR A 53 3.63 -0.46 -25.71
C TYR A 53 3.75 1.00 -26.16
N GLU A 54 3.10 1.39 -27.26
CA GLU A 54 3.04 2.79 -27.72
C GLU A 54 2.14 3.66 -26.82
N ILE A 55 1.06 3.11 -26.27
CA ILE A 55 0.03 3.89 -25.55
C ILE A 55 0.26 3.90 -24.04
N VAL A 56 0.64 2.76 -23.48
CA VAL A 56 0.68 2.54 -22.04
C VAL A 56 1.62 3.48 -21.28
N PRO A 57 2.84 3.79 -21.75
CA PRO A 57 3.75 4.66 -21.02
C PRO A 57 3.10 6.03 -20.76
N ASP A 58 2.48 6.62 -21.77
CA ASP A 58 1.78 7.89 -21.63
C ASP A 58 0.61 7.75 -20.66
N GLN A 59 -0.22 6.70 -20.79
CA GLN A 59 -1.34 6.48 -19.88
C GLN A 59 -0.90 6.28 -18.42
N ILE A 60 0.17 5.53 -18.15
CA ILE A 60 0.63 5.25 -16.78
C ILE A 60 1.36 6.46 -16.18
N PHE A 61 2.20 7.14 -16.95
CA PHE A 61 3.07 8.19 -16.42
C PHE A 61 2.46 9.58 -16.48
N THR A 62 1.45 9.82 -17.33
CA THR A 62 0.82 11.14 -17.47
C THR A 62 -0.60 11.21 -16.91
N SER A 63 -1.25 10.07 -16.64
CA SER A 63 -2.58 10.11 -16.02
C SER A 63 -2.51 10.55 -14.56
N SER A 64 -3.43 11.42 -14.18
CA SER A 64 -3.73 11.68 -12.77
C SER A 64 -4.53 10.50 -12.24
N ALA A 65 -3.91 9.66 -11.42
CA ALA A 65 -4.64 8.64 -10.69
C ALA A 65 -5.71 9.30 -9.82
N TYR A 66 -6.91 8.69 -9.74
CA TYR A 66 -7.98 9.16 -8.85
C TYR A 66 -7.62 9.03 -7.36
N SER A 67 -6.58 8.25 -7.04
CA SER A 67 -6.07 8.14 -5.68
C SER A 67 -5.24 9.38 -5.33
N THR A 68 -5.52 9.95 -4.16
CA THR A 68 -4.66 10.98 -3.56
C THR A 68 -3.22 10.47 -3.45
N SER A 69 -2.26 11.30 -3.84
CA SER A 69 -0.86 10.98 -3.62
C SER A 69 -0.59 10.73 -2.13
N PRO A 70 0.25 9.74 -1.79
CA PRO A 70 0.68 9.57 -0.41
C PRO A 70 1.38 10.84 0.06
N PHE A 71 1.06 11.30 1.26
CA PHE A 71 1.75 12.40 1.92
C PHE A 71 2.90 11.88 2.79
N GLU A 72 3.80 12.76 3.20
CA GLU A 72 4.92 12.39 4.07
C GLU A 72 4.41 11.79 5.40
N GLY A 73 4.90 10.60 5.77
CA GLY A 73 4.40 9.87 6.94
C GLY A 73 3.13 9.03 6.71
N SER A 74 2.57 9.00 5.48
CA SER A 74 1.33 8.24 5.19
C SER A 74 1.44 6.74 5.43
N TYR A 75 2.64 6.16 5.27
CA TYR A 75 2.89 4.75 5.58
C TYR A 75 2.86 4.48 7.09
N ASP A 76 3.53 5.32 7.87
CA ASP A 76 3.61 5.18 9.33
C ASP A 76 2.24 5.39 9.98
N ILE A 77 1.49 6.44 9.59
CA ILE A 77 0.14 6.68 10.15
C ILE A 77 -0.81 5.52 9.87
N ARG A 78 -0.76 4.93 8.66
CA ARG A 78 -1.57 3.76 8.32
C ARG A 78 -1.28 2.61 9.28
N ARG A 79 0.00 2.35 9.52
CA ARG A 79 0.43 1.30 10.44
C ARG A 79 0.01 1.58 11.88
N ILE A 80 0.18 2.82 12.36
CA ILE A 80 -0.23 3.23 13.72
C ILE A 80 -1.74 3.01 13.91
N LEU A 81 -2.57 3.45 12.97
CA LEU A 81 -4.02 3.28 13.05
C LEU A 81 -4.43 1.79 12.98
N GLU A 82 -3.75 1.00 12.14
CA GLU A 82 -4.00 -0.44 12.02
C GLU A 82 -3.65 -1.21 13.31
N THR A 83 -2.50 -0.93 13.92
CA THR A 83 -2.06 -1.67 15.11
C THR A 83 -2.72 -1.21 16.40
N SER A 84 -2.91 0.11 16.57
CA SER A 84 -3.44 0.67 17.82
C SER A 84 -4.83 0.16 18.20
N LEU A 85 -5.70 -0.08 17.21
CA LEU A 85 -7.04 -0.60 17.47
C LEU A 85 -7.00 -2.07 17.93
N VAL A 86 -6.10 -2.87 17.36
CA VAL A 86 -5.92 -4.26 17.78
C VAL A 86 -5.38 -4.30 19.20
N GLU A 87 -4.36 -3.50 19.50
CA GLU A 87 -3.73 -3.45 20.83
C GLU A 87 -4.73 -3.05 21.93
N ILE A 88 -5.56 -2.02 21.72
CA ILE A 88 -6.56 -1.63 22.73
C ILE A 88 -7.65 -2.69 22.86
N THR A 89 -8.05 -3.35 21.77
CA THR A 89 -9.07 -4.41 21.81
C THR A 89 -8.55 -5.63 22.56
N ASP A 90 -7.30 -6.03 22.35
CA ASP A 90 -6.66 -7.13 23.08
C ASP A 90 -6.60 -6.84 24.57
N GLN A 91 -6.30 -5.59 24.95
CA GLN A 91 -6.31 -5.15 26.34
C GLN A 91 -7.72 -5.23 26.95
N ILE A 92 -8.75 -4.76 26.24
CA ILE A 92 -10.15 -4.87 26.68
C ILE A 92 -10.55 -6.34 26.88
N VAL A 93 -10.21 -7.22 25.93
CA VAL A 93 -10.53 -8.66 26.01
C VAL A 93 -9.83 -9.31 27.20
N LYS A 94 -8.56 -8.96 27.45
CA LYS A 94 -7.81 -9.44 28.59
C LYS A 94 -8.48 -9.02 29.90
N ASP A 95 -8.79 -7.74 30.06
CA ASP A 95 -9.43 -7.22 31.26
C ASP A 95 -10.84 -7.80 31.47
N ALA A 96 -11.59 -8.00 30.39
CA ALA A 96 -12.89 -8.66 30.43
C ALA A 96 -12.80 -10.10 30.94
N ASN A 97 -11.80 -10.87 30.47
CA ASN A 97 -11.55 -12.24 30.93
C ASN A 97 -11.14 -12.28 32.41
N ASP A 98 -10.33 -11.32 32.86
CA ASP A 98 -9.91 -11.21 34.25
C ASP A 98 -11.09 -10.90 35.19
N ILE A 99 -11.98 -9.98 34.79
CA ILE A 99 -13.22 -9.68 35.54
C ILE A 99 -14.11 -10.92 35.57
N LYS A 100 -14.32 -11.58 34.43
CA LYS A 100 -15.13 -12.79 34.33
C LYS A 100 -14.63 -13.91 35.24
N GLY A 101 -13.31 -14.10 35.33
CA GLY A 101 -12.71 -15.10 36.21
C GLY A 101 -12.90 -14.83 37.70
N LYS A 102 -13.06 -13.56 38.10
CA LYS A 102 -13.21 -13.15 39.50
C LYS A 102 -14.66 -12.99 39.94
N GLU A 103 -15.52 -12.48 39.06
CA GLU A 103 -16.85 -11.97 39.41
C GLU A 103 -17.97 -12.55 38.52
N GLY A 104 -17.64 -13.42 37.58
CA GLY A 104 -18.61 -13.96 36.61
C GLY A 104 -18.98 -12.96 35.51
N ASN A 105 -20.02 -13.29 34.72
CA ASN A 105 -20.39 -12.49 33.53
C ASN A 105 -21.36 -11.33 33.81
N GLU A 106 -21.90 -11.22 35.02
CA GLU A 106 -22.92 -10.21 35.33
C GLU A 106 -22.35 -8.79 35.23
N ASN A 107 -23.02 -7.95 34.45
CA ASN A 107 -22.69 -6.53 34.22
C ASN A 107 -21.25 -6.28 33.74
N LEU A 108 -20.65 -7.24 33.03
CA LEU A 108 -19.27 -7.15 32.55
C LEU A 108 -18.97 -5.88 31.75
N ILE A 109 -19.90 -5.47 30.87
CA ILE A 109 -19.76 -4.25 30.07
C ILE A 109 -19.80 -3.00 30.95
N GLU A 110 -20.64 -2.97 31.99
CA GLU A 110 -20.72 -1.81 32.91
C GLU A 110 -19.46 -1.69 33.77
N LYS A 111 -18.78 -2.81 34.03
CA LYS A 111 -17.50 -2.85 34.76
C LYS A 111 -16.31 -2.45 33.87
N LEU A 112 -16.46 -2.53 32.55
CA LEU A 112 -15.47 -2.06 31.60
C LEU A 112 -15.74 -0.57 31.29
N SER A 113 -14.79 0.28 31.65
CA SER A 113 -14.88 1.71 31.33
C SER A 113 -14.47 1.94 29.88
N MET A 114 -15.42 1.78 28.95
CA MET A 114 -15.17 1.96 27.50
C MET A 114 -14.65 3.36 27.15
N ASP A 115 -15.16 4.40 27.83
CA ASP A 115 -14.67 5.77 27.66
C ASP A 115 -13.18 5.89 28.01
N LYS A 116 -12.75 5.25 29.10
CA LYS A 116 -11.33 5.24 29.50
C LYS A 116 -10.45 4.51 28.47
N TYR A 117 -10.93 3.39 27.91
CA TYR A 117 -10.20 2.71 26.84
C TYR A 117 -10.11 3.57 25.57
N PHE A 118 -11.18 4.27 25.22
CA PHE A 118 -11.19 5.20 24.09
C PHE A 118 -10.20 6.35 24.29
N GLU A 119 -10.22 7.00 25.45
CA GLU A 119 -9.27 8.06 25.80
C GLU A 119 -7.82 7.56 25.74
N THR A 120 -7.57 6.35 26.27
CA THR A 120 -6.25 5.71 26.23
C THR A 120 -5.81 5.43 24.80
N TRP A 121 -6.70 4.91 23.96
CA TRP A 121 -6.41 4.64 22.56
C TRP A 121 -6.04 5.90 21.78
N ILE A 122 -6.81 6.98 21.93
CA ILE A 122 -6.51 8.27 21.32
C ILE A 122 -5.18 8.84 21.83
N ALA A 123 -4.92 8.78 23.14
CA ALA A 123 -3.65 9.24 23.70
C ALA A 123 -2.44 8.46 23.14
N ASN A 124 -2.59 7.14 22.97
CA ASN A 124 -1.54 6.31 22.38
C ASN A 124 -1.30 6.65 20.90
N ILE A 125 -2.35 6.88 20.11
CA ILE A 125 -2.21 7.33 18.73
C ILE A 125 -1.43 8.65 18.67
N LYS A 126 -1.85 9.66 19.47
CA LYS A 126 -1.19 10.96 19.52
C LYS A 126 0.30 10.84 19.86
N MET A 127 0.62 10.05 20.89
CA MET A 127 2.00 9.77 21.28
C MET A 127 2.83 9.14 20.14
N GLU A 128 2.28 8.19 19.39
CA GLU A 128 2.98 7.56 18.28
C GLU A 128 3.16 8.52 17.08
N LEU A 129 2.17 9.38 16.80
CA LEU A 129 2.29 10.44 15.80
C LEU A 129 3.39 11.44 16.18
N ASP A 130 3.44 11.87 17.45
CA ASP A 130 4.46 12.78 17.97
C ASP A 130 5.87 12.18 17.85
N LYS A 131 6.05 10.90 18.23
CA LYS A 131 7.34 10.19 18.08
C LYS A 131 7.83 10.14 16.64
N LYS A 132 6.90 10.16 15.68
CA LYS A 132 7.16 10.13 14.24
C LYS A 132 7.17 11.51 13.59
N ASN A 133 6.94 12.58 14.37
CA ASN A 133 6.76 13.95 13.87
C ASN A 133 5.67 14.08 12.79
N ILE A 134 4.59 13.30 12.90
CA ILE A 134 3.45 13.37 11.97
C ILE A 134 2.44 14.39 12.52
N PRO A 135 2.15 15.49 11.80
CA PRO A 135 1.26 16.53 12.29
C PRO A 135 -0.21 16.07 12.33
N TYR A 136 -0.96 16.55 13.32
CA TYR A 136 -2.40 16.33 13.45
C TYR A 136 -3.09 17.55 14.10
N GLU A 137 -4.39 17.67 13.90
CA GLU A 137 -5.24 18.72 14.50
C GLU A 137 -6.29 18.08 15.41
N GLU A 138 -6.54 18.70 16.57
CA GLU A 138 -7.67 18.35 17.43
C GLU A 138 -8.85 19.25 17.05
N ARG A 139 -10.03 18.64 16.81
CA ARG A 139 -11.27 19.34 16.43
C ARG A 139 -12.32 19.20 17.50
#